data_AF-A0A976Q9N5-F1
#
_entry.id   AF-A0A976Q9N5-F1
#
_cell.length_a   1.000
_cell.length_b   1.000
_cell.length_c   1.000
_cell.angle_alpha   90.00
_cell.angle_beta   90.00
_cell.angle_gamma   90.00
#
_symmetry.space_group_name_H-M   'P 1'
#
loop_
_entity.id
_entity.type
_entity.pdbx_description
1 polymer ?
#
loop_
_entity_poly.entity_id
_entity_poly.type
_entity_poly.pdbx_seq_one_letter_code
_entity_poly.pdbx_strand_id
1 'polypeptide(L)'
;MLAPAVMISACGLLLLSISNRSSSVNTRLRMLNEERRRYHAKIRDGKELDYLGTSRLQSILKQINDSLQRLKLVRNVILSYVIGIFLFILTSLIIGAEVIIGSMLLKYIMTITFALGMVCVGIGLVFVLLDTVRGYKIMVIEVKAEE
;
A
#
# COMPACT_ATOMS: atom_id res chain seq x y z
N MET A 1 -19.85 17.12 -16.48
CA MET A 1 -20.44 16.01 -15.68
C MET A 1 -19.59 14.73 -15.65
N LEU A 2 -18.38 14.68 -16.25
CA LEU A 2 -17.54 13.46 -16.28
C LEU A 2 -16.53 13.31 -15.12
N ALA A 3 -16.31 14.37 -14.33
CA ALA A 3 -15.17 14.42 -13.41
C ALA A 3 -15.16 13.29 -12.34
N PRO A 4 -16.26 12.99 -11.62
CA PRO A 4 -16.21 11.95 -10.58
C PRO A 4 -16.05 10.54 -11.15
N ALA A 5 -16.74 10.21 -12.25
CA ALA A 5 -16.69 8.89 -12.86
C ALA A 5 -15.26 8.56 -13.37
N VAL A 6 -14.62 9.49 -14.06
CA VAL A 6 -13.24 9.33 -14.54
C VAL A 6 -12.26 9.19 -13.38
N MET A 7 -12.44 9.95 -12.29
CA MET A 7 -11.60 9.85 -11.10
C MET A 7 -11.76 8.50 -10.39
N ILE A 8 -12.98 7.97 -10.27
CA ILE A 8 -13.22 6.63 -9.70
C ILE A 8 -12.52 5.56 -10.55
N SER A 9 -12.63 5.62 -11.87
CA SER A 9 -11.95 4.68 -12.78
C SER A 9 -10.43 4.76 -12.64
N ALA A 10 -9.85 5.96 -12.63
CA ALA A 10 -8.41 6.16 -12.45
C ALA A 10 -7.93 5.62 -11.09
N CYS A 11 -8.65 5.93 -10.00
CA CYS A 11 -8.33 5.40 -8.67
C CYS A 11 -8.46 3.88 -8.61
N GLY A 12 -9.43 3.29 -9.31
CA GLY A 12 -9.59 1.84 -9.43
C GLY A 12 -8.38 1.17 -10.07
N LEU A 13 -7.84 1.76 -11.15
CA LEU A 13 -6.60 1.27 -11.79
C LEU A 13 -5.40 1.37 -10.84
N LEU A 14 -5.24 2.51 -10.15
CA LEU A 14 -4.16 2.70 -9.17
C LEU A 14 -4.25 1.70 -8.01
N LEU A 15 -5.45 1.46 -7.48
CA LEU A 15 -5.69 0.46 -6.45
C LEU A 15 -5.37 -0.95 -6.93
N LEU A 16 -5.70 -1.29 -8.17
CA LEU A 16 -5.37 -2.59 -8.74
C LEU A 16 -3.84 -2.78 -8.81
N SER A 17 -3.11 -1.78 -9.32
CA SER A 17 -1.65 -1.82 -9.38
C SER A 17 -1.02 -2.00 -7.98
N ILE A 18 -1.54 -1.29 -6.98
CA ILE A 18 -1.02 -1.36 -5.60
C ILE A 18 -1.40 -2.68 -4.91
N SER A 19 -2.60 -3.20 -5.17
CA SER A 19 -3.06 -4.48 -4.61
C SER A 19 -2.19 -5.64 -5.11
N ASN A 20 -1.83 -5.63 -6.41
CA ASN A 20 -0.91 -6.61 -6.98
C ASN A 20 0.49 -6.53 -6.33
N ARG A 21 1.00 -5.32 -6.12
CA ARG A 21 2.27 -5.11 -5.40
C ARG A 21 2.21 -5.62 -3.95
N SER A 22 1.10 -5.35 -3.26
CA SER A 22 0.87 -5.84 -1.89
C SER A 22 0.85 -7.36 -1.81
N SER A 23 0.24 -8.03 -2.80
CA SER A 23 0.17 -9.48 -2.88
C SER A 23 1.57 -10.09 -2.98
N SER A 24 2.41 -9.55 -3.87
CA SER A 24 3.81 -9.99 -4.02
C SER A 24 4.63 -9.85 -2.72
N VAL A 25 4.51 -8.71 -2.04
CA VAL A 25 5.19 -8.48 -0.74
C VAL A 25 4.72 -9.48 0.32
N ASN A 26 3.42 -9.76 0.38
CA ASN A 26 2.86 -10.72 1.34
C ASN A 26 3.36 -12.15 1.07
N THR A 27 3.45 -12.55 -0.20
CA THR A 27 4.01 -13.85 -0.59
C THR A 27 5.48 -13.97 -0.19
N ARG A 28 6.31 -12.94 -0.44
CA ARG A 28 7.72 -12.91 0.00
C ARG A 28 7.83 -13.01 1.52
N LEU A 29 6.99 -12.28 2.25
CA LEU A 29 6.94 -12.32 3.72
C LEU A 29 6.59 -13.71 4.23
N ARG A 30 5.61 -14.40 3.62
CA ARG A 30 5.22 -15.77 3.99
C ARG A 30 6.39 -16.75 3.81
N MET A 31 7.07 -16.71 2.67
CA MET A 31 8.23 -17.56 2.39
C MET A 31 9.36 -17.34 3.42
N LEU A 32 9.71 -16.08 3.71
CA LEU A 32 10.72 -15.76 4.72
C LEU A 32 10.32 -16.21 6.12
N ASN A 33 9.02 -16.12 6.45
CA ASN A 33 8.51 -16.58 7.75
C ASN A 33 8.58 -18.11 7.88
N GLU A 34 8.31 -18.84 6.81
CA GLU A 34 8.47 -20.30 6.76
C GLU A 34 9.94 -20.69 6.90
N GLU A 35 10.86 -20.00 6.21
CA GLU A 35 12.30 -20.20 6.36
C GLU A 35 12.74 -19.96 7.81
N ARG A 36 12.33 -18.85 8.42
CA ARG A 36 12.57 -18.54 9.84
C ARG A 36 12.06 -19.64 10.77
N ARG A 37 10.86 -20.17 10.52
CA ARG A 37 10.28 -21.28 11.31
C ARG A 37 11.13 -22.54 11.22
N ARG A 38 11.71 -22.86 10.05
CA ARG A 38 12.61 -24.02 9.87
C ARG A 38 13.89 -23.87 10.70
N TYR A 39 14.47 -22.67 10.74
CA TYR A 39 15.64 -22.38 11.58
C TYR A 39 15.31 -22.52 13.07
N HIS A 40 14.19 -21.96 13.54
CA HIS A 40 13.77 -22.14 14.94
C HIS A 40 13.48 -23.59 15.31
N ALA A 41 12.91 -24.38 14.39
CA ALA A 41 12.70 -25.81 14.61
C ALA A 41 14.03 -26.54 14.81
N LYS A 42 15.04 -26.28 13.96
CA LYS A 42 16.39 -26.87 14.11
C LYS A 42 17.03 -26.53 15.46
N ILE A 43 16.92 -25.28 15.90
CA ILE A 43 17.45 -24.84 17.21
C ILE A 43 16.71 -25.58 18.34
N ARG A 44 15.37 -25.68 18.26
CA ARG A 44 14.56 -26.38 19.27
C ARG A 44 14.90 -27.87 19.36
N ASP A 45 15.24 -28.50 18.25
CA ASP A 45 15.66 -29.90 18.18
C ASP A 45 17.13 -30.10 18.65
N GLY A 46 17.74 -29.08 19.28
CA GLY A 46 19.08 -29.15 19.85
C GLY A 46 20.23 -29.07 18.83
N LYS A 47 19.94 -28.73 17.56
CA LYS A 47 20.98 -28.53 16.55
C LYS A 47 21.54 -27.12 16.66
N GLU A 48 22.84 -27.01 16.92
CA GLU A 48 23.54 -25.73 16.78
C GLU A 48 23.54 -25.28 15.32
N LEU A 49 23.35 -23.97 15.12
CA LEU A 49 23.48 -23.37 13.81
C LEU A 49 24.95 -23.08 13.56
N ASP A 50 25.45 -23.56 12.43
CA ASP A 50 26.75 -23.14 11.92
C ASP A 50 26.77 -21.62 11.64
N TYR A 51 27.97 -21.02 11.54
CA TYR A 51 28.16 -19.58 11.32
C TYR A 51 27.33 -19.05 10.14
N LEU A 52 27.31 -19.79 9.03
CA LEU A 52 26.49 -19.48 7.86
C LEU A 52 24.98 -19.52 8.15
N GLY A 53 24.53 -20.49 8.96
CA GLY A 53 23.13 -20.61 9.37
C GLY A 53 22.68 -19.44 10.24
N THR A 54 23.54 -18.98 11.14
CA THR A 54 23.28 -17.83 12.02
C THR A 54 23.25 -16.53 11.23
N SER A 55 24.18 -16.32 10.30
CA SER A 55 24.22 -15.15 9.40
C SER A 55 22.98 -15.08 8.48
N ARG A 56 22.57 -16.23 7.92
CA ARG A 56 21.35 -16.33 7.11
C ARG A 56 20.09 -16.00 7.92
N LEU A 57 19.99 -16.52 9.16
CA LEU A 57 18.86 -16.21 10.04
C LEU A 57 18.75 -14.72 10.36
N GLN A 58 19.88 -14.06 10.66
CA GLN A 58 19.91 -12.60 10.87
C GLN A 58 19.46 -11.84 9.61
N SER A 59 19.90 -12.26 8.43
CA SER A 59 19.48 -11.67 7.16
C SER A 59 17.97 -11.82 6.92
N ILE A 60 17.39 -13.00 7.21
CA ILE A 60 15.95 -13.24 7.12
C ILE A 60 15.18 -12.32 8.06
N LEU A 61 15.62 -12.19 9.31
CA LEU A 61 14.96 -11.32 10.29
C LEU A 61 14.95 -9.86 9.83
N LYS A 62 16.05 -9.38 9.24
CA LYS A 62 16.14 -8.04 8.65
C LYS A 62 15.16 -7.87 7.49
N GLN A 63 15.14 -8.81 6.54
CA GLN A 63 14.22 -8.77 5.39
C GLN A 63 12.73 -8.82 5.80
N ILE A 64 12.39 -9.59 6.85
CA ILE A 64 11.05 -9.62 7.42
C ILE A 64 10.65 -8.25 7.97
N ASN A 65 11.54 -7.61 8.75
CA ASN A 65 11.26 -6.29 9.32
C ASN A 65 11.08 -5.22 8.24
N ASP A 66 11.93 -5.23 7.21
CA ASP A 66 11.83 -4.31 6.07
C ASP A 66 10.53 -4.53 5.29
N SER A 67 10.15 -5.79 5.07
CA SER A 67 8.88 -6.15 4.41
C SER A 67 7.65 -5.69 5.21
N LEU A 68 7.68 -5.78 6.54
CA LEU A 68 6.61 -5.29 7.42
C LEU A 68 6.50 -3.76 7.37
N GLN A 69 7.61 -3.02 7.30
CA GLN A 69 7.57 -1.57 7.15
C GLN A 69 6.96 -1.15 5.81
N ARG A 70 7.28 -1.85 4.73
CA ARG A 70 6.67 -1.62 3.42
C ARG A 70 5.16 -1.91 3.42
N LEU A 71 4.74 -2.99 4.07
CA LEU A 71 3.33 -3.34 4.18
C LEU A 71 2.51 -2.25 4.88
N LYS A 72 3.08 -1.55 5.88
CA LYS A 72 2.43 -0.39 6.52
C LYS A 72 2.21 0.77 5.53
N LEU A 73 3.18 1.06 4.67
CA LEU A 73 3.04 2.10 3.64
C LEU A 73 1.97 1.72 2.61
N VAL A 74 2.02 0.49 2.09
CA VAL A 74 1.05 -0.03 1.13
C VAL A 74 -0.37 0.00 1.71
N ARG A 75 -0.54 -0.37 2.98
CA ARG A 75 -1.82 -0.25 3.69
C ARG A 75 -2.33 1.20 3.69
N ASN A 76 -1.48 2.16 4.01
CA ASN A 76 -1.86 3.57 4.04
C ASN A 76 -2.24 4.10 2.66
N VAL A 77 -1.57 3.66 1.59
CA VAL A 77 -1.97 3.96 0.20
C VAL A 77 -3.41 3.48 -0.06
N ILE A 78 -3.68 2.20 0.23
CA ILE A 78 -4.98 1.58 -0.04
C ILE A 78 -6.08 2.32 0.73
N LEU A 79 -5.87 2.60 2.02
CA LEU A 79 -6.82 3.35 2.83
C LEU A 79 -7.10 4.74 2.25
N SER A 80 -6.06 5.48 1.84
CA SER A 80 -6.20 6.82 1.28
C SER A 80 -7.00 6.82 -0.02
N TYR A 81 -6.76 5.85 -0.90
CA TYR A 81 -7.50 5.72 -2.17
C TYR A 81 -8.93 5.25 -1.95
N VAL A 82 -9.18 4.32 -1.03
CA VAL A 82 -10.55 3.89 -0.69
C VAL A 82 -11.37 5.06 -0.14
N ILE A 83 -10.80 5.88 0.74
CA ILE A 83 -11.45 7.10 1.26
C ILE A 83 -11.71 8.09 0.11
N GLY A 84 -10.75 8.30 -0.78
CA GLY A 84 -10.91 9.17 -1.96
C GLY A 84 -12.05 8.71 -2.87
N ILE A 85 -12.10 7.41 -3.20
CA ILE A 85 -13.19 6.83 -4.00
C ILE A 85 -14.54 7.02 -3.32
N PHE A 86 -14.63 6.78 -2.02
CA PHE A 86 -15.86 7.01 -1.27
C PHE A 86 -16.34 8.46 -1.35
N LEU A 87 -15.42 9.43 -1.23
CA LEU A 87 -15.74 10.85 -1.37
C LEU A 87 -16.19 11.21 -2.80
N PHE A 88 -15.63 10.59 -3.84
CA PHE A 88 -16.09 10.79 -5.21
C PHE A 88 -17.47 10.19 -5.47
N ILE A 89 -17.78 9.05 -4.87
CA ILE A 89 -19.13 8.46 -4.91
C ILE A 89 -20.13 9.41 -4.24
N LEU A 90 -19.81 9.94 -3.05
CA LEU A 90 -20.62 10.95 -2.37
C LEU A 90 -20.81 12.21 -3.23
N THR A 91 -19.74 12.70 -3.85
CA THR A 91 -19.80 13.84 -4.77
C THR A 91 -20.77 13.56 -5.92
N SER A 92 -20.75 12.36 -6.49
CA SER A 92 -21.67 11.95 -7.55
C SER A 92 -23.13 11.94 -7.10
N LEU A 93 -23.42 11.50 -5.87
CA LEU A 93 -24.76 11.53 -5.30
C LEU A 93 -25.24 12.97 -5.05
N ILE A 94 -24.37 13.84 -4.54
CA ILE A 94 -24.67 15.25 -4.30
C ILE A 94 -24.96 15.99 -5.61
N ILE A 95 -24.21 15.70 -6.68
CA ILE A 95 -24.51 16.24 -8.02
C ILE A 95 -25.92 15.86 -8.45
N GLY A 96 -26.32 14.59 -8.28
CA GLY A 96 -27.68 14.15 -8.59
C GLY A 96 -28.75 14.88 -7.77
N ALA A 97 -28.51 15.10 -6.48
CA ALA A 97 -29.42 15.85 -5.61
C ALA A 97 -29.50 17.34 -5.98
N GLU A 98 -28.37 17.95 -6.36
CA GLU A 98 -28.29 19.35 -6.77
C GLU A 98 -29.12 19.62 -8.02
N VAL A 99 -29.12 18.70 -8.99
CA VAL A 99 -29.93 18.82 -10.21
C VAL A 99 -31.44 18.86 -9.92
N ILE A 100 -31.90 18.17 -8.86
CA ILE A 100 -33.32 18.12 -8.49
C ILE A 100 -33.72 19.32 -7.64
N ILE A 101 -32.89 19.69 -6.66
CA ILE A 101 -33.23 20.68 -5.62
C ILE A 101 -32.80 22.10 -6.03
N GLY A 102 -31.73 22.24 -6.83
CA GLY A 102 -31.20 23.52 -7.31
C GLY A 102 -30.61 24.43 -6.24
N SER A 103 -30.26 23.91 -5.06
CA SER A 103 -29.79 24.74 -3.94
C SER A 103 -28.33 25.16 -4.06
N MET A 104 -28.03 26.41 -3.70
CA MET A 104 -26.66 26.93 -3.68
C MET A 104 -25.78 26.24 -2.62
N LEU A 105 -26.38 25.81 -1.50
CA LEU A 105 -25.69 25.04 -0.46
C LEU A 105 -25.15 23.70 -0.98
N LEU A 106 -25.93 22.98 -1.78
CA LEU A 106 -25.48 21.71 -2.38
C LEU A 106 -24.28 21.90 -3.31
N LYS A 107 -24.22 23.03 -4.04
CA LYS A 107 -23.05 23.37 -4.87
C LYS A 107 -21.77 23.55 -4.05
N TYR A 108 -21.87 24.23 -2.90
CA TYR A 108 -20.73 24.38 -1.99
C TYR A 108 -20.30 23.03 -1.39
N ILE A 109 -21.25 22.23 -0.90
CA ILE A 109 -20.97 20.91 -0.32
C ILE A 109 -20.32 20.00 -1.37
N MET A 110 -20.86 19.96 -2.60
CA MET A 110 -20.29 19.22 -3.73
C MET A 110 -18.82 19.58 -3.96
N THR A 111 -18.51 20.87 -4.01
CA THR A 111 -17.15 21.37 -4.29
C THR A 111 -16.18 20.98 -3.17
N ILE A 112 -16.60 21.10 -1.91
CA ILE A 112 -15.79 20.73 -0.75
C ILE A 112 -15.55 19.22 -0.70
N THR A 113 -16.58 18.40 -0.89
CA THR A 113 -16.44 16.93 -0.90
C THR A 113 -15.53 16.47 -2.03
N PHE A 114 -15.64 17.07 -3.22
CA PHE A 114 -14.75 16.79 -4.34
C PHE A 114 -13.29 17.14 -4.02
N ALA A 115 -13.05 18.34 -3.46
CA ALA A 115 -11.72 18.79 -3.08
C ALA A 115 -11.08 17.87 -2.02
N LEU A 116 -11.87 17.44 -1.02
CA LEU A 116 -11.40 16.46 -0.02
C LEU A 116 -11.01 15.13 -0.67
N GLY A 117 -11.81 14.64 -1.63
CA GLY A 117 -11.49 13.43 -2.38
C GLY A 117 -10.15 13.54 -3.12
N MET A 118 -9.90 14.68 -3.77
CA MET A 118 -8.63 14.97 -4.46
C MET A 118 -7.44 15.01 -3.50
N VAL A 119 -7.60 15.62 -2.32
CA VAL A 119 -6.56 15.66 -1.28
C VAL A 119 -6.23 14.25 -0.79
N CYS A 120 -7.24 13.41 -0.54
CA CYS A 120 -7.04 12.02 -0.14
C CYS A 120 -6.28 11.21 -1.21
N VAL A 121 -6.59 11.41 -2.50
CA VAL A 121 -5.83 10.77 -3.58
C VAL A 121 -4.38 11.29 -3.61
N GLY A 122 -4.17 12.59 -3.44
CA GLY A 122 -2.83 13.18 -3.37
C GLY A 122 -1.97 12.61 -2.23
N ILE A 123 -2.55 12.45 -1.03
CA ILE A 123 -1.89 11.80 0.11
C ILE A 123 -1.53 10.34 -0.22
N GLY A 124 -2.44 9.61 -0.87
CA GLY A 124 -2.17 8.23 -1.32
C GLY A 124 -0.98 8.16 -2.28
N LEU A 125 -0.88 9.11 -3.22
CA LEU A 125 0.24 9.18 -4.17
C LEU A 125 1.58 9.42 -3.47
N VAL A 126 1.62 10.27 -2.44
CA VAL A 126 2.83 10.49 -1.63
C VAL A 126 3.28 9.18 -0.98
N PHE A 127 2.36 8.40 -0.41
CA PHE A 127 2.70 7.10 0.15
C PHE A 127 3.18 6.10 -0.91
N VAL A 128 2.64 6.13 -2.14
CA VAL A 128 3.13 5.31 -3.25
C VAL A 128 4.56 5.67 -3.61
N LEU A 129 4.89 6.96 -3.71
CA LEU A 129 6.24 7.42 -3.99
C LEU A 129 7.23 6.94 -2.91
N LEU A 130 6.85 7.05 -1.63
CA LEU A 130 7.67 6.56 -0.52
C LEU A 130 7.90 5.05 -0.59
N ASP A 131 6.88 4.24 -0.91
CA ASP A 131 7.05 2.79 -1.08
C ASP A 131 7.91 2.45 -2.31
N THR A 132 7.83 3.22 -3.39
CA THR A 132 8.67 3.04 -4.59
C THR A 132 10.13 3.35 -4.30
N VAL A 133 10.44 4.47 -3.65
CA VAL A 133 11.81 4.84 -3.26
C VAL A 133 12.41 3.82 -2.29
N ARG A 134 11.66 3.40 -1.26
CA ARG A 134 12.12 2.37 -0.32
C ARG A 134 12.31 1.01 -0.99
N GLY A 135 11.42 0.63 -1.89
CA GLY A 135 11.53 -0.59 -2.68
C GLY A 135 12.82 -0.63 -3.50
N TYR A 136 13.14 0.47 -4.20
CA TYR A 136 14.38 0.59 -4.97
C TYR A 136 15.62 0.49 -4.08
N LYS A 137 15.65 1.19 -2.95
CA LYS A 137 16.79 1.15 -2.01
C LYS A 137 17.08 -0.27 -1.50
N ILE A 138 16.04 -1.06 -1.22
CA ILE A 138 16.21 -2.44 -0.75
C ILE A 138 16.79 -3.32 -1.87
N MET A 139 16.31 -3.20 -3.11
CA MET A 139 16.87 -3.98 -4.22
C MET A 139 18.34 -3.66 -4.48
N VAL A 140 18.74 -2.38 -4.40
CA VAL A 140 20.15 -2.00 -4.57
C VAL A 140 21.04 -2.61 -3.48
N ILE A 141 20.55 -2.72 -2.24
CA ILE A 141 21.29 -3.36 -1.16
C ILE A 141 21.37 -4.88 -1.37
N GLU A 142 20.30 -5.51 -1.88
CA GLU A 142 20.29 -6.95 -2.19
C GLU A 142 21.32 -7.30 -3.27
N VAL A 143 21.37 -6.55 -4.37
CA VAL A 143 22.36 -6.81 -5.45
C VAL A 143 23.79 -6.61 -4.95
N LYS A 144 24.06 -5.56 -4.17
CA LYS A 144 25.42 -5.29 -3.65
C LYS A 144 25.89 -6.26 -2.56
N ALA A 145 24.98 -7.02 -1.95
CA ALA A 145 25.34 -8.04 -0.96
C ALA A 145 25.68 -9.40 -1.61
N GLU A 146 25.36 -9.56 -2.90
CA GLU A 146 25.70 -10.74 -3.70
C GLU A 146 27.00 -10.57 -4.51
N GLU A 147 27.56 -9.36 -4.57
CA GLU A 147 28.94 -9.06 -5.04
C GLU A 147 29.97 -9.20 -3.90
#